data_AF-A0A3D0W197-F1
#
_entry.id   AF-A0A3D0W197-F1
#
_cell.length_a   1.000
_cell.length_b   1.000
_cell.length_c   1.000
_cell.angle_alpha   90.00
_cell.angle_beta   90.00
_cell.angle_gamma   90.00
#
_symmetry.space_group_name_H-M   'P 1'
#
loop_
_entity.id
_entity.type
_entity.pdbx_description
1 polymer ?
#
loop_
_entity_poly.entity_id
_entity_poly.type
_entity_poly.pdbx_seq_one_letter_code
_entity_poly.pdbx_strand_id
1 'polypeptide(L)'
;MMKRIQEFDLISTLESHKELFIGSSAGAMIQVKNYHISKDFDYDHFSYEEGLNLISNLSIEVHYRRKKAQRRAIKKVWRAYRHDIYGIPDDGMIIIDQNQVILVHTAVKLYDHKGVVK
;
A
#
# COMPACT_ATOMS: atom_id res chain seq x y z
N MET A 1 0.13 -8.02 12.01
CA MET A 1 1.40 -8.48 11.39
C MET A 1 2.59 -7.72 11.95
N MET A 2 2.66 -6.39 11.76
CA MET A 2 3.77 -5.55 12.28
C MET A 2 4.08 -5.74 13.76
N LYS A 3 3.07 -5.88 14.63
CA LYS A 3 3.28 -6.16 16.05
C LYS A 3 4.18 -7.38 16.31
N ARG A 4 3.98 -8.50 15.58
CA ARG A 4 4.83 -9.69 15.74
C ARG A 4 6.24 -9.45 15.20
N ILE A 5 6.37 -8.77 14.06
CA ILE A 5 7.68 -8.39 13.49
C ILE A 5 8.48 -7.55 14.49
N GLN A 6 7.83 -6.60 15.18
CA GLN A 6 8.43 -5.80 16.24
C GLN A 6 8.78 -6.63 17.48
N GLU A 7 7.87 -7.50 17.95
CA GLU A 7 8.10 -8.37 19.11
C GLU A 7 9.31 -9.31 18.91
N PHE A 8 9.60 -9.72 17.68
CA PHE A 8 10.75 -10.57 17.34
C PHE A 8 11.99 -9.78 16.88
N ASP A 9 11.97 -8.45 16.96
CA ASP A 9 13.07 -7.57 16.52
C ASP A 9 13.53 -7.82 15.07
N LEU A 10 12.56 -8.07 14.17
CA LEU A 10 12.84 -8.46 12.79
C LEU A 10 12.87 -7.29 11.81
N ILE A 11 12.60 -6.06 12.23
CA ILE A 11 12.51 -4.89 11.33
C ILE A 11 13.82 -4.70 10.56
N SER A 12 14.95 -4.58 11.26
CA SER A 12 16.26 -4.35 10.65
C SER A 12 16.68 -5.50 9.74
N THR A 13 16.39 -6.74 10.16
CA THR A 13 16.65 -7.96 9.40
C THR A 13 15.89 -7.96 8.08
N LEU A 14 14.60 -7.59 8.11
CA LEU A 14 13.78 -7.53 6.90
C LEU A 14 14.19 -6.34 6.01
N GLU A 15 14.37 -5.14 6.55
CA GLU A 15 14.72 -3.95 5.75
C GLU A 15 16.12 -4.02 5.10
N SER A 16 17.03 -4.80 5.70
CA SER A 16 18.37 -5.04 5.13
C SER A 16 18.38 -6.13 4.06
N HIS A 17 17.36 -7.00 4.00
CA HIS A 17 17.24 -8.06 3.00
C HIS A 17 17.03 -7.47 1.60
N LYS A 18 17.80 -7.97 0.62
CA LYS A 18 17.88 -7.41 -0.76
C LYS A 18 17.29 -8.29 -1.84
N GLU A 19 16.69 -9.42 -1.47
CA GLU A 19 16.08 -10.33 -2.45
C GLU A 19 14.59 -9.99 -2.63
N LEU A 20 13.75 -11.00 -2.65
CA LEU A 20 12.36 -10.89 -3.09
C LEU A 20 11.40 -10.79 -1.88
N PHE A 21 10.55 -9.77 -1.90
CA PHE A 21 9.40 -9.67 -1.02
C PHE A 21 8.13 -9.99 -1.79
N ILE A 22 7.33 -10.92 -1.25
CA ILE A 22 6.00 -11.25 -1.77
C ILE A 22 5.01 -11.12 -0.63
N GLY A 23 3.93 -10.38 -0.87
CA GLY A 23 2.88 -10.20 0.12
C GLY A 23 1.53 -10.02 -0.55
N SER A 24 0.50 -10.64 0.04
CA SER A 24 -0.89 -10.48 -0.37
C SER A 24 -1.67 -9.79 0.74
N SER A 25 -2.65 -8.97 0.36
CA SER A 25 -3.51 -8.22 1.29
C SER A 25 -2.66 -7.43 2.31
N ALA A 26 -2.82 -7.67 3.61
CA ALA A 26 -2.00 -7.06 4.67
C ALA A 26 -0.48 -7.24 4.44
N GLY A 27 -0.05 -8.35 3.85
CA GLY A 27 1.36 -8.60 3.52
C GLY A 27 1.91 -7.65 2.43
N ALA A 28 1.06 -7.14 1.54
CA ALA A 28 1.44 -6.11 0.58
C ALA A 28 1.52 -4.74 1.27
N MET A 29 0.57 -4.44 2.16
CA MET A 29 0.48 -3.15 2.86
C MET A 29 1.70 -2.89 3.74
N ILE A 30 2.13 -3.89 4.51
CA ILE A 30 3.26 -3.73 5.44
C ILE A 30 4.62 -3.56 4.75
N GLN A 31 4.72 -3.72 3.43
CA GLN A 31 5.96 -3.41 2.69
C GLN A 31 6.10 -1.91 2.43
N VAL A 32 5.02 -1.14 2.57
CA VAL A 32 5.02 0.31 2.42
C VAL A 32 5.29 0.96 3.77
N LYS A 33 6.26 1.88 3.82
CA LYS A 33 6.69 2.56 5.06
C LYS A 33 5.53 3.18 5.81
N ASN A 34 4.70 3.93 5.10
CA ASN A 34 3.49 4.54 5.63
C ASN A 34 2.31 4.06 4.78
N TYR A 35 1.51 3.17 5.34
CA TYR A 35 0.29 2.69 4.69
C TYR A 35 -0.93 3.26 5.40
N HIS A 36 -2.09 3.15 4.75
CA HIS A 36 -3.35 3.52 5.35
C HIS A 36 -4.29 2.33 5.38
N ILE A 37 -5.23 2.36 6.31
CA ILE A 37 -6.34 1.43 6.37
C ILE A 37 -7.61 2.19 6.03
N SER A 38 -8.30 1.76 4.98
CA SER A 38 -9.63 2.27 4.64
C SER A 38 -10.67 1.64 5.55
N LYS A 39 -11.67 2.43 5.97
CA LYS A 39 -12.82 1.89 6.72
C LYS A 39 -13.51 0.77 5.90
N ASP A 40 -13.72 -0.38 6.53
CA ASP A 40 -14.50 -1.49 6.01
C ASP A 40 -15.27 -2.23 7.13
N PHE A 41 -15.46 -3.54 7.02
CA PHE A 41 -16.15 -4.35 8.03
C PHE A 41 -15.25 -4.74 9.21
N ASP A 42 -13.94 -4.86 8.97
CA ASP A 42 -12.95 -5.24 9.97
C ASP A 42 -12.34 -4.00 10.66
N TYR A 43 -12.40 -2.85 9.98
CA TYR A 43 -11.85 -1.58 10.44
C TYR A 43 -12.92 -0.48 10.47
N ASP A 44 -13.32 -0.07 11.67
CA ASP A 44 -14.40 0.92 11.87
C ASP A 44 -14.08 2.34 11.41
N HIS A 45 -12.80 2.66 11.29
CA HIS A 45 -12.29 3.99 10.97
C HIS A 45 -11.07 3.93 10.05
N PHE A 46 -10.79 5.06 9.42
CA PHE A 46 -9.55 5.24 8.66
C PHE A 46 -8.38 5.44 9.62
N SER A 47 -7.24 4.81 9.35
CA SER A 47 -5.98 5.06 10.07
C SER A 47 -4.79 5.17 9.12
N TYR A 48 -3.74 5.83 9.58
CA TYR A 48 -2.39 5.72 9.02
C TYR A 48 -1.59 4.82 9.94
N GLU A 49 -0.79 3.95 9.36
CA GLU A 49 -0.01 2.95 10.07
C GLU A 49 1.42 2.91 9.50
N GLU A 50 2.34 2.38 10.30
CA GLU A 50 3.74 2.23 9.92
C GLU A 50 4.05 0.77 9.54
N GLY A 51 4.63 0.59 8.36
CA GLY A 51 5.10 -0.69 7.84
C GLY A 51 6.62 -0.78 7.83
N LEU A 52 7.13 -1.69 7.02
CA LEU A 52 8.55 -1.80 6.69
C LEU A 52 8.91 -0.74 5.66
N ASN A 53 10.09 -0.15 5.78
CA ASN A 53 10.61 0.86 4.87
C ASN A 53 11.20 0.25 3.57
N LEU A 54 10.48 -0.71 2.96
CA LEU A 54 10.89 -1.31 1.68
C LEU A 54 10.43 -0.45 0.50
N ILE A 55 9.25 0.15 0.62
CA ILE A 55 8.65 1.06 -0.37
C ILE A 55 8.24 2.35 0.35
N SER A 56 8.72 3.50 -0.12
CA SER A 56 8.51 4.79 0.57
C SER A 56 7.94 5.91 -0.30
N ASN A 57 7.84 5.70 -1.62
CA ASN A 57 7.50 6.72 -2.60
C ASN A 57 6.10 6.54 -3.25
N LEU A 58 5.28 5.61 -2.76
CA LEU A 58 3.91 5.37 -3.24
C LEU A 58 3.02 4.84 -2.11
N SER A 59 1.71 4.83 -2.35
CA SER A 59 0.73 4.12 -1.51
C SER A 59 -0.06 3.11 -2.35
N ILE A 60 -0.61 2.11 -1.66
CA ILE A 60 -1.48 1.09 -2.28
C ILE A 60 -2.81 1.01 -1.53
N GLU A 61 -3.87 0.64 -2.25
CA GLU A 61 -5.18 0.27 -1.70
C GLU A 61 -5.48 -1.16 -2.13
N VAL A 62 -5.37 -2.11 -1.20
CA VAL A 62 -5.69 -3.53 -1.45
C VAL A 62 -7.21 -3.76 -1.48
N HIS A 63 -7.63 -4.89 -2.06
CA HIS A 63 -9.05 -5.23 -2.23
C HIS A 63 -9.87 -4.08 -2.84
N TYR A 64 -9.27 -3.39 -3.82
CA TYR A 64 -9.86 -2.19 -4.39
C TYR A 64 -11.12 -2.51 -5.19
N ARG A 65 -12.27 -2.02 -4.71
CA ARG A 65 -13.58 -2.24 -5.33
C ARG A 65 -14.33 -0.92 -5.58
N ARG A 66 -13.60 0.20 -5.69
CA ARG A 66 -14.13 1.55 -5.93
C ARG A 66 -15.18 2.00 -4.91
N LYS A 67 -15.17 1.44 -3.68
CA LYS A 67 -16.12 1.81 -2.62
C LYS A 67 -15.94 3.27 -2.21
N LYS A 68 -17.02 3.91 -1.75
CA LYS A 68 -17.00 5.31 -1.30
C LYS A 68 -16.02 5.56 -0.15
N ALA A 69 -15.86 4.60 0.76
CA ALA A 69 -14.89 4.66 1.86
C ALA A 69 -13.44 4.69 1.32
N GLN A 70 -13.08 3.75 0.44
CA GLN A 70 -11.77 3.70 -0.20
C GLN A 70 -11.46 4.99 -0.96
N ARG A 71 -12.39 5.50 -1.77
CA ARG A 71 -12.21 6.77 -2.50
C ARG A 71 -11.95 7.96 -1.59
N ARG A 72 -12.59 8.01 -0.41
CA ARG A 72 -12.36 9.07 0.59
C ARG A 72 -10.98 8.93 1.24
N ALA A 73 -10.60 7.70 1.60
CA ALA A 73 -9.30 7.37 2.17
C ALA A 73 -8.17 7.73 1.19
N ILE A 74 -8.21 7.21 -0.03
CA ILE A 74 -7.24 7.51 -1.10
C ILE A 74 -7.11 9.02 -1.34
N LYS A 75 -8.22 9.77 -1.37
CA LYS A 75 -8.18 11.23 -1.52
C LYS A 75 -7.49 11.92 -0.34
N LYS A 76 -7.66 11.41 0.89
CA LYS A 76 -6.99 11.91 2.09
C LYS A 76 -5.49 11.64 2.03
N VAL A 77 -5.10 10.41 1.65
CA VAL A 77 -3.71 9.97 1.48
C VAL A 77 -3.00 10.82 0.43
N TRP A 78 -3.62 11.01 -0.74
CA TRP A 78 -3.04 11.82 -1.81
C TRP A 78 -2.80 13.29 -1.39
N ARG A 79 -3.72 13.87 -0.61
CA ARG A 79 -3.54 15.23 -0.09
C ARG A 79 -2.38 15.33 0.90
N ALA A 80 -2.11 14.26 1.66
CA ALA A 80 -1.04 14.24 2.65
C ALA A 80 0.34 14.03 2.00
N TYR A 81 0.45 13.07 1.08
CA TYR A 81 1.75 12.64 0.57
C TYR A 81 2.07 13.10 -0.86
N ARG A 82 1.06 13.47 -1.66
CA ARG A 82 1.23 13.99 -3.03
C ARG A 82 2.04 13.08 -3.99
N HIS A 83 2.05 11.79 -3.70
CA HIS A 83 2.71 10.73 -4.46
C HIS A 83 1.72 9.84 -5.22
N ASP A 84 2.27 8.85 -5.94
CA ASP A 84 1.50 7.87 -6.68
C ASP A 84 0.67 6.98 -5.74
N ILE A 85 -0.57 6.70 -6.12
CA ILE A 85 -1.43 5.75 -5.40
C ILE A 85 -1.99 4.72 -6.38
N TYR A 86 -1.83 3.46 -6.03
CA TYR A 86 -2.29 2.33 -6.84
C TYR A 86 -3.42 1.57 -6.14
N GLY A 87 -4.43 1.16 -6.90
CA GLY A 87 -5.48 0.26 -6.44
C GLY A 87 -5.18 -1.16 -6.90
N ILE A 88 -5.31 -2.12 -5.99
CA ILE A 88 -5.08 -3.55 -6.26
C ILE A 88 -6.41 -4.29 -5.99
N PRO A 89 -7.22 -4.58 -7.03
CA PRO A 89 -8.37 -5.45 -6.89
C PRO A 89 -7.96 -6.90 -6.56
N ASP A 90 -8.92 -7.77 -6.26
CA ASP A 90 -8.65 -9.12 -5.76
C ASP A 90 -7.89 -10.02 -6.75
N ASP A 91 -8.03 -9.76 -8.05
CA ASP A 91 -7.32 -10.43 -9.14
C ASP A 91 -6.08 -9.65 -9.63
N GLY A 92 -5.78 -8.51 -9.01
CA GLY A 92 -4.68 -7.63 -9.38
C GLY A 92 -3.39 -7.88 -8.59
N MET A 93 -2.26 -7.46 -9.16
CA MET A 93 -0.96 -7.45 -8.49
C MET A 93 -0.12 -6.26 -8.97
N ILE A 94 0.79 -5.79 -8.11
CA ILE A 94 1.81 -4.82 -8.47
C ILE A 94 3.17 -5.48 -8.27
N ILE A 95 4.06 -5.34 -9.25
CA ILE A 95 5.47 -5.69 -9.14
C ILE A 95 6.25 -4.37 -9.13
N ILE A 96 7.19 -4.25 -8.19
CA ILE A 96 8.09 -3.10 -8.09
C ILE A 96 9.51 -3.61 -8.27
N ASP A 97 10.16 -3.17 -9.34
CA ASP A 97 11.54 -3.52 -9.65
C ASP A 97 12.32 -2.24 -10.01
N GLN A 98 13.40 -1.95 -9.28
CA GLN A 98 14.25 -0.76 -9.51
C GLN A 98 13.46 0.55 -9.70
N ASN A 99 12.42 0.78 -8.88
CA ASN A 99 11.47 1.90 -8.93
C ASN A 99 10.50 1.92 -10.13
N GLN A 100 10.55 0.91 -11.01
CA GLN A 100 9.52 0.69 -12.00
C GLN A 100 8.33 -0.03 -11.35
N VAL A 101 7.12 0.51 -11.56
CA VAL A 101 5.88 -0.11 -11.13
C VAL A 101 5.23 -0.80 -12.32
N ILE A 102 5.08 -2.12 -12.24
CA ILE A 102 4.40 -2.95 -13.24
C ILE A 102 3.05 -3.37 -12.67
N LEU A 103 1.98 -3.02 -13.38
CA LEU A 103 0.61 -3.37 -13.02
C LEU A 103 0.22 -4.65 -13.75
N VAL A 104 -0.25 -5.65 -13.01
CA VAL A 104 -0.66 -6.95 -13.55
C VAL A 104 -2.17 -7.13 -13.33
N HIS A 105 -2.84 -7.71 -14.34
CA HIS A 105 -4.30 -7.88 -14.39
C HIS A 105 -5.05 -6.56 -14.21
N THR A 106 -5.90 -6.45 -13.20
CA THR A 106 -6.81 -5.32 -12.96
C THR A 106 -6.22 -4.25 -12.04
N ALA A 107 -4.95 -4.41 -11.61
CA ALA A 107 -4.26 -3.38 -10.85
C ALA A 107 -4.19 -2.08 -11.65
N VAL A 108 -4.36 -0.94 -10.97
CA VAL A 108 -4.57 0.35 -11.62
C VAL A 108 -3.88 1.48 -10.88
N LYS A 109 -3.31 2.43 -11.61
CA LYS A 109 -2.87 3.70 -11.04
C LYS A 109 -4.07 4.63 -10.85
N LEU A 110 -4.32 5.05 -9.61
CA LEU A 110 -5.47 5.87 -9.25
C LEU A 110 -5.11 7.36 -9.19
N TYR A 111 -3.94 7.66 -8.64
CA TYR A 111 -3.41 9.02 -8.50
C TYR A 111 -1.95 9.08 -8.90
N ASP A 112 -1.55 10.25 -9.41
CA ASP A 112 -0.17 10.69 -9.56
C ASP A 112 0.07 12.00 -8.79
N HIS A 113 1.27 12.58 -8.91
CA HIS A 113 1.62 13.86 -8.28
C HIS A 113 0.73 15.05 -8.69
N LYS A 114 0.00 14.97 -9.82
CA LYS A 114 -0.89 16.01 -10.34
C LYS A 114 -2.34 15.82 -9.91
N GLY A 115 -2.78 14.58 -9.67
CA GLY A 115 -4.16 14.31 -9.28
C GLY A 115 -4.62 12.91 -9.64
N VAL A 116 -5.92 12.81 -9.93
CA VAL A 116 -6.52 11.56 -10.42
C VAL A 116 -5.99 11.29 -11.82
N VAL A 117 -5.53 10.05 -12.06
CA VAL A 117 -5.16 9.59 -13.40
C VAL A 117 -6.45 9.24 -14.15
N LYS A 118 -6.61 9.80 -15.35
CA LYS A 118 -7.78 9.59 -16.22
C LYS A 118 -7.62 8.35 -17.09
#